data_AF-A0A146GBG9-F1
#
_entry.id   AF-A0A146GBG9-F1
#
_cell.length_a   1.000
_cell.length_b   1.000
_cell.length_c   1.000
_cell.angle_alpha   90.00
_cell.angle_beta   90.00
_cell.angle_gamma   90.00
#
_symmetry.space_group_name_H-M   'P 1'
#
loop_
_entity.id
_entity.type
_entity.pdbx_description
1 polymer ?
#
loop_
_entity_poly.entity_id
_entity_poly.type
_entity_poly.pdbx_seq_one_letter_code
_entity_poly.pdbx_strand_id
1 'polypeptide(L)'
;MLPITNIAAYKFARLENLKPLRQRLLDFCKARKLRGTILISAEGINLFVAGGREGIEELLTELRSLPGLEELKAKYSESDAQPFNRMLVRIKKEIIAFGVEGIDPATRTSEKLPPHTLKQWLDEGRPVTLLDTRNDYEVKLGTFHGAKTFDLDHFRNFPAAVDTLPEEMKDEPIVMFCTGGIRCEKAGPYMESRGFRKIFQLEGGILKYFEDCGSAHYDGECFVFDQRVGVDPALHETGTAQCFACQAPLTDDEQSDPRYVPGKSCPHCYRAPEELMREAARAGTVRLQQAATPLPGSKPYENRRPFIVPQEHDGGTLLEVLTALFAHESVEHWRAICAAGRMEDANGVALTAETPVFAGQRIYHRLPMAAEPDVASDVVVLHEDEAIVILNKPAPLPMHPCGRFNRNTLQYFLDRAYDPQKIRPAHRLDANTTGVLVCARTRHFARLLQPQFERGEVGKVYLARIQGTPSEERFVCTAPISAEPGELGSRVVDEGGLSARTEFAVKARFPDGTSLVEARPLTGRTNQIRVHLWSLGWPVVGDPAYLPDGRLGDAMTLAVGDAPLCLHAWRMEFTHPVSRKRVTFEAPAPDWAA
;
A
#
# COMPACT_ATOMS: atom_id res chain seq x y z
N MET A 1 -23.71 -22.22 -36.73
CA MET A 1 -22.27 -22.53 -36.52
C MET A 1 -22.19 -23.94 -35.98
N LEU A 2 -21.15 -24.71 -36.31
CA LEU A 2 -20.93 -25.99 -35.62
C LEU A 2 -20.59 -25.71 -34.15
N PRO A 3 -21.12 -26.48 -33.19
CA PRO A 3 -20.83 -26.28 -31.77
C PRO A 3 -19.33 -26.44 -31.49
N ILE A 4 -18.82 -25.69 -30.52
CA ILE A 4 -17.44 -25.80 -30.04
C ILE A 4 -17.39 -26.94 -29.01
N THR A 5 -16.53 -27.91 -29.27
CA THR A 5 -16.28 -29.00 -28.32
C THR A 5 -15.22 -28.57 -27.31
N ASN A 6 -15.55 -28.70 -26.04
CA ASN A 6 -14.70 -28.43 -24.89
C ASN A 6 -14.29 -29.75 -24.24
N ILE A 7 -13.02 -29.90 -23.89
CA ILE A 7 -12.52 -31.01 -23.10
C ILE A 7 -11.86 -30.55 -21.81
N ALA A 8 -12.09 -31.32 -20.76
CA ALA A 8 -11.31 -31.28 -19.53
C ALA A 8 -10.71 -32.67 -19.26
N ALA A 9 -9.40 -32.73 -19.00
CA ALA A 9 -8.72 -33.99 -18.74
C ALA A 9 -7.51 -33.79 -17.83
N TYR A 10 -7.21 -34.80 -17.03
CA TYR A 10 -5.95 -34.87 -16.28
C TYR A 10 -5.46 -36.30 -16.19
N LYS A 11 -4.15 -36.47 -16.00
CA LYS A 11 -3.53 -37.76 -15.68
C LYS A 11 -2.23 -37.50 -14.92
N PHE A 12 -2.08 -38.17 -13.78
CA PHE A 12 -0.82 -38.27 -13.08
C PHE A 12 0.03 -39.35 -13.77
N ALA A 13 1.16 -38.94 -14.30
CA ALA A 13 2.09 -39.79 -15.04
C ALA A 13 3.45 -39.10 -15.05
N ARG A 14 4.53 -39.88 -14.92
CA ARG A 14 5.88 -39.31 -14.94
C ARG A 14 6.21 -38.81 -16.34
N LEU A 15 6.28 -37.49 -16.51
CA LEU A 15 6.60 -36.86 -17.79
C LEU A 15 8.02 -36.29 -17.77
N GLU A 16 8.77 -36.60 -18.83
CA GLU A 16 10.13 -36.11 -19.03
C GLU A 16 10.19 -35.13 -20.21
N ASN A 17 11.32 -34.44 -20.38
CA ASN A 17 11.56 -33.54 -21.52
C ASN A 17 10.45 -32.48 -21.71
N LEU A 18 9.99 -31.89 -20.59
CA LEU A 18 8.84 -30.98 -20.56
C LEU A 18 8.99 -29.75 -21.47
N LYS A 19 10.22 -29.23 -21.66
CA LYS A 19 10.47 -28.07 -22.52
C LYS A 19 10.15 -28.36 -24.00
N PRO A 20 10.73 -29.40 -24.63
CA PRO A 20 10.31 -29.86 -25.95
C PRO A 20 8.82 -30.19 -26.04
N LEU A 21 8.28 -30.92 -25.06
CA LEU A 21 6.87 -31.32 -25.05
C LEU A 21 5.92 -30.11 -25.05
N ARG A 22 6.24 -29.07 -24.25
CA ARG A 22 5.48 -27.81 -24.22
C ARG A 22 5.37 -27.19 -25.60
N GLN A 23 6.48 -27.14 -26.34
CA GLN A 23 6.54 -26.50 -27.65
C GLN A 23 5.75 -27.32 -28.68
N ARG A 24 5.96 -28.64 -28.71
CA ARG A 24 5.22 -29.58 -29.57
C ARG A 24 3.71 -29.44 -29.39
N LEU A 25 3.21 -29.49 -28.15
CA LEU A 25 1.78 -29.37 -27.88
C LEU A 25 1.22 -27.99 -28.22
N LEU A 26 1.98 -26.91 -27.98
CA LEU A 26 1.55 -25.55 -28.31
C LEU A 26 1.38 -25.37 -29.82
N ASP A 27 2.37 -25.81 -30.60
CA ASP A 27 2.34 -25.70 -32.05
C ASP A 27 1.26 -26.60 -32.66
N PHE A 28 1.11 -27.82 -32.14
CA PHE A 28 0.04 -28.75 -32.52
C PHE A 28 -1.35 -28.14 -32.31
N CYS A 29 -1.61 -27.56 -31.14
CA CYS A 29 -2.89 -26.95 -30.81
C CYS A 29 -3.16 -25.70 -31.65
N LYS A 30 -2.15 -24.86 -31.86
CA LYS A 30 -2.26 -23.65 -32.71
C LYS A 30 -2.58 -23.98 -34.16
N ALA A 31 -1.93 -24.99 -34.73
CA ALA A 31 -2.19 -25.44 -36.10
C ALA A 31 -3.66 -25.85 -36.31
N ARG A 32 -4.28 -26.42 -35.28
CA ARG A 32 -5.69 -26.86 -35.25
C ARG A 32 -6.67 -25.80 -34.74
N LYS A 33 -6.19 -24.58 -34.50
CA LYS A 33 -6.97 -23.46 -33.95
C LYS A 33 -7.65 -23.78 -32.61
N LEU A 34 -7.09 -24.71 -31.83
CA LEU A 34 -7.53 -24.99 -30.48
C LEU A 34 -7.11 -23.85 -29.55
N ARG A 35 -7.91 -23.58 -28.52
CA ARG A 35 -7.60 -22.62 -27.46
C ARG A 35 -7.88 -23.25 -26.10
N GLY A 36 -7.25 -22.72 -25.06
CA GLY A 36 -7.28 -23.35 -23.74
C GLY A 36 -5.95 -23.32 -23.03
N THR A 37 -5.85 -24.13 -21.98
CA THR A 37 -4.64 -24.28 -21.18
C THR A 37 -4.30 -25.75 -21.01
N ILE A 38 -3.06 -26.11 -21.32
CA ILE A 38 -2.43 -27.38 -20.94
C ILE A 38 -1.34 -27.08 -19.92
N LEU A 39 -1.45 -27.68 -18.74
CA LEU A 39 -0.43 -27.68 -17.70
C LEU A 39 0.32 -29.00 -17.77
N ILE A 40 1.64 -28.94 -17.87
CA ILE A 40 2.52 -30.10 -17.76
C ILE A 40 3.49 -29.90 -16.60
N SER A 41 3.80 -30.99 -15.92
CA SER A 41 4.82 -31.03 -14.86
C SER A 41 5.46 -32.41 -14.86
N ALA A 42 6.47 -32.63 -14.01
CA ALA A 42 7.09 -33.95 -13.88
C ALA A 42 6.10 -35.01 -13.36
N GLU A 43 5.04 -34.60 -12.65
CA GLU A 43 4.01 -35.48 -12.09
C GLU A 43 2.81 -35.74 -13.03
N GLY A 44 2.72 -35.07 -14.19
CA GLY A 44 1.66 -35.36 -15.16
C GLY A 44 1.16 -34.18 -15.99
N ILE A 45 -0.08 -34.30 -16.45
CA ILE A 45 -0.78 -33.34 -17.30
C ILE A 45 -2.18 -32.98 -16.76
N ASN A 46 -2.58 -31.72 -16.92
CA ASN A 46 -3.94 -31.24 -16.65
C ASN A 46 -4.32 -30.22 -17.74
N LEU A 47 -5.47 -30.37 -18.37
CA LEU A 47 -5.86 -29.54 -19.51
C LEU A 47 -7.35 -29.20 -19.57
N PHE A 48 -7.60 -28.00 -20.07
CA PHE A 48 -8.90 -27.49 -20.50
C PHE A 48 -8.72 -26.92 -21.91
N VAL A 49 -9.28 -27.55 -22.94
CA VAL A 49 -9.05 -27.17 -24.34
C VAL A 49 -10.35 -27.21 -25.10
N ALA A 50 -10.56 -26.24 -25.98
CA ALA A 50 -11.76 -26.13 -26.79
C ALA A 50 -11.46 -25.79 -28.25
N GLY A 51 -12.28 -26.31 -29.16
CA GLY A 51 -12.18 -26.07 -30.59
C GLY A 51 -13.08 -26.99 -31.41
N GLY A 52 -12.73 -27.21 -32.68
CA GLY A 52 -13.46 -28.16 -33.52
C GLY A 52 -13.24 -29.59 -33.06
N ARG A 53 -14.30 -30.42 -33.11
CA ARG A 53 -14.30 -31.83 -32.67
C ARG A 53 -13.13 -32.64 -33.25
N GLU A 54 -12.86 -32.52 -34.54
CA GLU A 54 -11.75 -33.21 -35.20
C GLU A 54 -10.38 -32.87 -34.56
N GLY A 55 -10.11 -31.57 -34.35
CA GLY A 55 -8.87 -31.13 -33.72
C GLY A 55 -8.73 -31.60 -32.28
N ILE A 56 -9.84 -31.73 -31.55
CA ILE A 56 -9.89 -32.28 -30.19
C ILE A 56 -9.55 -33.77 -30.18
N GLU A 57 -10.14 -34.56 -31.08
CA GLU A 57 -9.83 -35.99 -31.19
C GLU A 57 -8.37 -36.23 -31.60
N GLU A 58 -7.85 -35.41 -32.52
CA GLU A 58 -6.43 -35.45 -32.89
C GLU A 58 -5.52 -35.10 -31.69
N LEU A 59 -5.88 -34.11 -30.87
CA LEU A 59 -5.14 -33.78 -29.65
C LEU A 59 -5.14 -34.93 -28.66
N LEU A 60 -6.28 -35.60 -28.45
CA LEU A 60 -6.35 -36.74 -27.53
C LEU A 60 -5.54 -37.92 -28.05
N THR A 61 -5.53 -38.15 -29.36
CA THR A 61 -4.67 -39.16 -29.99
C THR A 61 -3.20 -38.85 -29.78
N GLU A 62 -2.79 -37.60 -30.00
CA GLU A 62 -1.42 -37.13 -29.76
C GLU A 62 -1.01 -37.30 -28.30
N LEU A 63 -1.88 -36.94 -27.34
CA LEU A 63 -1.62 -37.09 -25.92
C LEU A 63 -1.52 -38.55 -25.50
N ARG A 64 -2.41 -39.43 -25.99
CA ARG A 64 -2.39 -40.87 -25.70
C ARG A 64 -1.21 -41.60 -26.31
N SER A 65 -0.51 -40.99 -27.28
CA SER A 65 0.74 -41.53 -27.82
C SER A 65 1.95 -41.34 -26.89
N LEU A 66 1.82 -40.50 -25.85
CA LEU A 66 2.90 -40.23 -24.91
C LEU A 66 2.93 -41.30 -23.80
N PRO A 67 4.13 -41.78 -23.42
CA PRO A 67 4.27 -42.77 -22.35
C PRO A 67 3.60 -42.32 -21.04
N GLY A 68 2.73 -43.16 -20.50
CA GLY A 68 1.97 -42.92 -19.26
C GLY A 68 0.64 -42.18 -19.43
N LEU A 69 0.30 -41.74 -20.65
CA LEU A 69 -0.95 -41.04 -20.97
C LEU A 69 -1.90 -41.86 -21.86
N GLU A 70 -1.61 -43.13 -22.11
CA GLU A 70 -2.36 -44.03 -23.02
C GLU A 70 -3.84 -44.10 -22.63
N GLU A 71 -4.12 -44.08 -21.32
CA GLU A 71 -5.46 -44.14 -20.74
C GLU A 71 -6.03 -42.77 -20.37
N LEU A 72 -5.53 -41.68 -20.94
CA LEU A 72 -6.06 -40.34 -20.66
C LEU A 72 -7.55 -40.27 -21.07
N LYS A 73 -8.41 -40.13 -20.06
CA LYS A 73 -9.85 -39.93 -20.21
C LYS A 73 -10.16 -38.43 -20.24
N ALA A 74 -10.88 -38.00 -21.27
CA ALA A 74 -11.34 -36.63 -21.41
C ALA A 74 -12.85 -36.59 -21.20
N LYS A 75 -13.31 -35.54 -20.54
CA LYS A 75 -14.73 -35.21 -20.40
C LYS A 75 -15.10 -34.17 -21.43
N TYR A 76 -16.28 -34.29 -22.01
CA TYR A 76 -16.75 -33.43 -23.10
C TYR A 76 -17.87 -32.52 -22.61
N SER A 77 -17.91 -31.30 -23.15
CA SER A 77 -19.05 -30.40 -23.08
C SER A 77 -19.10 -29.54 -24.34
N GLU A 78 -20.26 -29.01 -24.69
CA GLU A 78 -20.42 -28.16 -25.88
C GLU A 78 -20.62 -26.70 -25.45
N SER A 79 -20.23 -25.76 -26.31
CA SER A 79 -20.51 -24.33 -26.14
C SER A 79 -20.76 -23.66 -27.49
N ASP A 80 -21.55 -22.59 -27.49
CA ASP A 80 -21.88 -21.85 -28.72
C ASP A 80 -20.70 -21.02 -29.25
N ALA A 81 -19.84 -20.58 -28.34
CA ALA A 81 -18.65 -19.80 -28.63
C ALA A 81 -17.40 -20.43 -28.01
N GLN A 82 -16.24 -19.99 -28.49
CA GLN A 82 -14.93 -20.44 -28.04
C GLN A 82 -14.60 -19.81 -26.66
N PRO A 83 -14.57 -20.57 -25.55
CA PRO A 83 -14.52 -20.00 -24.19
C PRO A 83 -13.11 -19.62 -23.73
N PHE A 84 -12.11 -19.71 -24.62
CA PHE A 84 -10.74 -19.29 -24.35
C PHE A 84 -10.28 -18.24 -25.36
N ASN A 85 -9.61 -17.19 -24.86
CA ASN A 85 -9.05 -16.15 -25.73
C ASN A 85 -7.79 -16.61 -26.49
N ARG A 86 -7.02 -17.53 -25.92
CA ARG A 86 -5.73 -17.98 -26.46
C ARG A 86 -5.40 -19.40 -26.03
N MET A 87 -4.46 -20.03 -26.76
CA MET A 87 -3.85 -21.29 -26.36
C MET A 87 -2.62 -21.06 -25.48
N LEU A 88 -2.54 -21.77 -24.35
CA LEU A 88 -1.43 -21.76 -23.42
C LEU A 88 -0.97 -23.19 -23.15
N VAL A 89 0.34 -23.43 -23.20
CA VAL A 89 0.95 -24.65 -22.64
C VAL A 89 2.02 -24.21 -21.65
N ARG A 90 1.86 -24.58 -20.38
CA ARG A 90 2.69 -24.09 -19.27
C ARG A 90 3.33 -25.24 -18.51
N ILE A 91 4.62 -25.10 -18.24
CA ILE A 91 5.34 -25.98 -17.32
C ILE A 91 5.12 -25.47 -15.90
N LYS A 92 4.69 -26.35 -15.01
CA LYS A 92 4.49 -26.08 -13.59
C LYS A 92 5.31 -27.04 -12.74
N LYS A 93 5.49 -26.70 -11.45
CA LYS A 93 6.07 -27.64 -10.47
C LYS A 93 5.12 -28.83 -10.25
N GLU A 94 3.84 -28.52 -10.15
CA GLU A 94 2.73 -29.46 -9.97
C GLU A 94 1.61 -29.12 -10.96
N ILE A 95 0.89 -30.12 -11.48
CA ILE A 95 -0.30 -29.91 -12.32
C ILE A 95 -1.52 -29.44 -11.51
N ILE A 96 -1.49 -29.71 -10.20
CA ILE A 96 -2.37 -29.13 -9.19
C ILE A 96 -1.52 -28.83 -7.96
N ALA A 97 -1.38 -27.53 -7.63
CA ALA A 97 -0.49 -27.10 -6.57
C ALA A 97 -1.06 -27.48 -5.20
N PHE A 98 -0.38 -28.40 -4.51
CA PHE A 98 -0.74 -28.84 -3.16
C PHE A 98 0.29 -28.41 -2.12
N GLY A 99 1.57 -28.32 -2.51
CA GLY A 99 2.63 -27.77 -1.65
C GLY A 99 3.13 -28.69 -0.54
N VAL A 100 2.74 -29.96 -0.56
CA VAL A 100 3.21 -31.00 0.37
C VAL A 100 4.02 -32.03 -0.41
N GLU A 101 5.25 -32.29 0.03
CA GLU A 101 6.12 -33.32 -0.56
C GLU A 101 5.70 -34.73 -0.10
N GLY A 102 5.98 -35.74 -0.92
CA GLY A 102 5.76 -37.15 -0.56
C GLY A 102 4.38 -37.72 -0.93
N ILE A 103 3.50 -36.94 -1.55
CA ILE A 103 2.24 -37.42 -2.11
C ILE A 103 2.43 -37.67 -3.61
N ASP A 104 2.27 -38.92 -4.01
CA ASP A 104 2.39 -39.34 -5.41
C ASP A 104 1.11 -40.04 -5.89
N PRO A 105 0.15 -39.28 -6.47
CA PRO A 105 -1.10 -39.84 -6.94
C PRO A 105 -0.96 -40.81 -8.11
N ALA A 106 0.21 -40.88 -8.76
CA ALA A 106 0.46 -41.86 -9.82
C ALA A 106 0.63 -43.28 -9.25
N THR A 107 1.04 -43.41 -7.99
CA THR A 107 1.29 -44.72 -7.35
C THR A 107 0.19 -45.13 -6.38
N ARG A 108 -0.38 -44.16 -5.64
CA ARG A 108 -1.44 -44.42 -4.67
C ARG A 108 -2.44 -43.27 -4.63
N THR A 109 -3.72 -43.62 -4.77
CA THR A 109 -4.85 -42.72 -4.59
C THR A 109 -5.89 -43.36 -3.67
N SER A 110 -6.72 -42.54 -3.03
CA SER A 110 -7.80 -43.03 -2.16
C SER A 110 -8.91 -43.71 -2.94
N GLU A 111 -9.75 -44.48 -2.24
CA GLU A 111 -10.83 -45.24 -2.85
C GLU A 111 -11.79 -44.35 -3.65
N LYS A 112 -12.12 -44.77 -4.89
CA LYS A 112 -13.01 -44.02 -5.78
C LYS A 112 -14.44 -44.50 -5.61
N LEU A 113 -15.36 -43.56 -5.37
CA LEU A 113 -16.78 -43.84 -5.23
C LEU A 113 -17.53 -43.40 -6.50
N PRO A 114 -18.23 -44.32 -7.19
CA PRO A 114 -19.02 -43.96 -8.37
C PRO A 114 -20.18 -43.00 -8.03
N PRO A 115 -20.58 -42.10 -8.95
CA PRO A 115 -21.68 -41.16 -8.73
C PRO A 115 -23.00 -41.80 -8.29
N HIS A 116 -23.44 -42.86 -8.97
CA HIS A 116 -24.67 -43.57 -8.62
C HIS A 116 -24.63 -44.18 -7.21
N THR A 117 -23.46 -44.66 -6.78
CA THR A 117 -23.28 -45.20 -5.42
C THR A 117 -23.38 -44.09 -4.38
N LEU A 118 -22.75 -42.94 -4.64
CA LEU A 118 -22.89 -41.77 -3.75
C LEU A 118 -24.34 -41.32 -3.67
N LYS A 119 -25.02 -41.17 -4.81
CA LYS A 119 -26.44 -40.81 -4.86
C LYS A 119 -27.28 -41.78 -4.04
N GLN A 120 -27.07 -43.08 -4.21
CA GLN A 120 -27.77 -44.11 -3.42
C GLN A 120 -27.53 -43.93 -1.91
N TRP A 121 -26.29 -43.70 -1.48
CA TRP A 121 -26.00 -43.50 -0.06
C TRP A 121 -26.71 -42.27 0.52
N LEU A 122 -26.80 -41.19 -0.26
CA LEU A 122 -27.51 -39.97 0.11
C LEU A 122 -29.03 -40.17 0.12
N ASP A 123 -29.59 -40.85 -0.89
CA ASP A 123 -31.02 -41.20 -0.95
C ASP A 123 -31.45 -42.06 0.25
N GLU A 124 -30.57 -42.98 0.69
CA GLU A 124 -30.79 -43.86 1.84
C GLU A 124 -30.57 -43.17 3.20
N GLY A 125 -30.07 -41.93 3.21
CA GLY A 125 -29.75 -41.20 4.43
C GLY A 125 -28.61 -41.83 5.25
N ARG A 126 -27.67 -42.52 4.59
CA ARG A 126 -26.51 -43.13 5.28
C ARG A 126 -25.65 -42.03 5.92
N PRO A 127 -25.07 -42.26 7.12
CA PRO A 127 -24.17 -41.30 7.73
C PRO A 127 -22.85 -41.22 6.94
N VAL A 128 -22.70 -40.15 6.15
CA VAL A 128 -21.51 -39.85 5.36
C VAL A 128 -21.24 -38.34 5.42
N THR A 129 -19.98 -37.97 5.60
CA THR A 129 -19.55 -36.58 5.55
C THR A 129 -19.08 -36.24 4.14
N LEU A 130 -19.76 -35.32 3.46
CA LEU A 130 -19.31 -34.77 2.19
C LEU A 130 -18.31 -33.64 2.45
N LEU A 131 -17.17 -33.64 1.76
CA LEU A 131 -16.11 -32.64 1.94
C LEU A 131 -15.76 -31.97 0.62
N ASP A 132 -16.06 -30.68 0.50
CA ASP A 132 -15.75 -29.88 -0.68
C ASP A 132 -14.29 -29.39 -0.62
N THR A 133 -13.45 -29.84 -1.55
CA THR A 133 -12.03 -29.44 -1.60
C THR A 133 -11.80 -28.23 -2.51
N ARG A 134 -12.86 -27.55 -2.93
CA ARG A 134 -12.79 -26.39 -3.81
C ARG A 134 -12.48 -25.10 -3.06
N ASN A 135 -12.18 -24.05 -3.80
CA ASN A 135 -12.00 -22.72 -3.22
C ASN A 135 -13.35 -22.10 -2.86
N ASP A 136 -13.34 -21.12 -1.97
CA ASP A 136 -14.54 -20.45 -1.44
C ASP A 136 -15.47 -19.91 -2.56
N TYR A 137 -14.89 -19.31 -3.60
CA TYR A 137 -15.65 -18.76 -4.74
C TYR A 137 -16.33 -19.85 -5.58
N GLU A 138 -15.78 -21.07 -5.61
CA GLU A 138 -16.40 -22.19 -6.33
C GLU A 138 -17.58 -22.75 -5.52
N VAL A 139 -17.43 -22.84 -4.19
CA VAL A 139 -18.46 -23.31 -3.26
C VAL A 139 -19.68 -22.38 -3.25
N LYS A 140 -19.45 -21.06 -3.30
CA LYS A 140 -20.51 -20.04 -3.34
C LYS A 140 -21.46 -20.21 -4.52
N LEU A 141 -20.97 -20.78 -5.63
CA LEU A 141 -21.78 -21.00 -6.82
C LEU A 141 -22.69 -22.23 -6.71
N GLY A 142 -22.30 -23.21 -5.90
CA GLY A 142 -23.08 -24.41 -5.64
C GLY A 142 -22.25 -25.50 -4.99
N THR A 143 -22.89 -26.36 -4.21
CA THR A 143 -22.25 -27.52 -3.56
C THR A 143 -23.30 -28.57 -3.16
N PHE A 144 -22.85 -29.74 -2.69
CA PHE A 144 -23.76 -30.78 -2.20
C PHE A 144 -24.43 -30.39 -0.88
N HIS A 145 -25.67 -30.84 -0.69
CA HIS A 145 -26.44 -30.62 0.54
C HIS A 145 -25.67 -31.08 1.77
N GLY A 146 -25.47 -30.17 2.72
CA GLY A 146 -24.78 -30.46 3.98
C GLY A 146 -23.27 -30.73 3.84
N ALA A 147 -22.65 -30.43 2.70
CA ALA A 147 -21.20 -30.58 2.53
C ALA A 147 -20.42 -29.65 3.47
N LYS A 148 -19.38 -30.18 4.10
CA LYS A 148 -18.40 -29.41 4.87
C LYS A 148 -17.44 -28.69 3.93
N THR A 149 -17.12 -27.44 4.27
CA THR A 149 -16.24 -26.54 3.50
C THR A 149 -15.21 -25.92 4.45
N PHE A 150 -14.13 -25.36 3.89
CA PHE A 150 -13.01 -24.79 4.65
C PHE A 150 -12.72 -23.32 4.31
N ASP A 151 -13.59 -22.65 3.55
CA ASP A 151 -13.39 -21.27 3.06
C ASP A 151 -11.99 -21.03 2.46
N LEU A 152 -11.54 -21.96 1.61
CA LEU A 152 -10.19 -21.94 1.07
C LEU A 152 -10.04 -20.85 0.01
N ASP A 153 -9.14 -19.88 0.23
CA ASP A 153 -8.71 -18.99 -0.87
C ASP A 153 -7.99 -19.79 -1.97
N HIS A 154 -7.18 -20.78 -1.56
CA HIS A 154 -6.34 -21.59 -2.43
C HIS A 154 -6.27 -23.04 -1.94
N PHE A 155 -6.33 -24.01 -2.86
CA PHE A 155 -6.22 -25.45 -2.55
C PHE A 155 -4.94 -25.84 -1.77
N ARG A 156 -3.83 -25.12 -1.94
CA ARG A 156 -2.60 -25.35 -1.15
C ARG A 156 -2.77 -25.11 0.37
N ASN A 157 -3.86 -24.46 0.78
CA ASN A 157 -4.21 -24.22 2.18
C ASN A 157 -5.00 -25.40 2.77
N PHE A 158 -5.47 -26.33 1.93
CA PHE A 158 -6.19 -27.53 2.37
C PHE A 158 -5.42 -28.35 3.43
N PRO A 159 -4.09 -28.57 3.33
CA PRO A 159 -3.34 -29.26 4.37
C PRO A 159 -3.51 -28.68 5.77
N ALA A 160 -3.45 -27.36 5.90
CA ALA A 160 -3.62 -26.66 7.17
C ALA A 160 -5.08 -26.68 7.64
N ALA A 161 -6.04 -26.65 6.71
CA ALA A 161 -7.46 -26.74 7.05
C ALA A 161 -7.83 -28.11 7.61
N VAL A 162 -7.27 -29.20 7.07
CA VAL A 162 -7.48 -30.56 7.60
C VAL A 162 -7.01 -30.68 9.05
N ASP A 163 -5.94 -29.98 9.43
CA ASP A 163 -5.41 -30.00 10.81
C ASP A 163 -6.39 -29.36 11.82
N THR A 164 -7.43 -28.66 11.34
CA THR A 164 -8.50 -28.09 12.19
C THR A 164 -9.70 -29.02 12.36
N LEU A 165 -9.75 -30.15 11.65
CA LEU A 165 -10.88 -31.08 11.75
C LEU A 165 -10.87 -31.82 13.11
N PRO A 166 -12.06 -32.04 13.71
CA PRO A 166 -12.20 -32.83 14.93
C PRO A 166 -11.65 -34.26 14.77
N GLU A 167 -10.98 -34.78 15.81
CA GLU A 167 -10.43 -36.14 15.85
C GLU A 167 -11.50 -37.23 15.65
N GLU A 168 -12.72 -36.99 16.13
CA GLU A 168 -13.89 -37.87 15.97
C GLU A 168 -14.24 -38.16 14.50
N MET A 169 -13.92 -37.24 13.58
CA MET A 169 -14.15 -37.45 12.15
C MET A 169 -13.22 -38.48 11.51
N LYS A 170 -12.15 -38.91 12.19
CA LYS A 170 -11.17 -39.87 11.60
C LYS A 170 -11.76 -41.25 11.33
N ASP A 171 -12.82 -41.62 12.05
CA ASP A 171 -13.52 -42.90 11.91
C ASP A 171 -14.81 -42.81 11.08
N GLU A 172 -15.23 -41.60 10.72
CA GLU A 172 -16.40 -41.34 9.85
C GLU A 172 -16.09 -41.63 8.38
N PRO A 173 -17.07 -42.11 7.58
CA PRO A 173 -16.97 -42.13 6.13
C PRO A 173 -16.94 -40.70 5.58
N ILE A 174 -15.87 -40.33 4.89
CA ILE A 174 -15.72 -39.02 4.24
C ILE A 174 -15.66 -39.21 2.73
N VAL A 175 -16.53 -38.53 1.99
CA VAL A 175 -16.50 -38.48 0.53
C VAL A 175 -16.07 -37.08 0.10
N MET A 176 -14.87 -36.98 -0.46
CA MET A 176 -14.37 -35.72 -1.00
C MET A 176 -14.76 -35.55 -2.46
N PHE A 177 -14.95 -34.30 -2.85
CA PHE A 177 -15.21 -33.96 -4.24
C PHE A 177 -14.62 -32.60 -4.62
N CYS A 178 -14.46 -32.41 -5.92
CA CYS A 178 -14.19 -31.12 -6.55
C CYS A 178 -14.79 -31.14 -7.96
N THR A 179 -14.60 -30.09 -8.76
CA THR A 179 -15.17 -30.01 -10.12
C THR A 179 -14.85 -31.23 -10.98
N GLY A 180 -13.57 -31.60 -11.08
CA GLY A 180 -13.11 -32.63 -12.02
C GLY A 180 -12.52 -33.90 -11.39
N GLY A 181 -12.27 -33.91 -10.09
CA GLY A 181 -11.62 -35.02 -9.35
C GLY A 181 -10.13 -34.81 -9.03
N ILE A 182 -9.40 -33.99 -9.80
CA ILE A 182 -7.93 -33.87 -9.69
C ILE A 182 -7.41 -33.46 -8.30
N ARG A 183 -8.15 -32.63 -7.56
CA ARG A 183 -7.75 -32.21 -6.19
C ARG A 183 -7.85 -33.38 -5.20
N CYS A 184 -8.89 -34.20 -5.34
CA CYS A 184 -9.15 -35.33 -4.46
C CYS A 184 -8.06 -36.40 -4.56
N GLU A 185 -7.40 -36.51 -5.72
CA GLU A 185 -6.26 -37.41 -5.95
C GLU A 185 -5.05 -37.09 -5.05
N LYS A 186 -4.91 -35.82 -4.60
CA LYS A 186 -3.89 -35.42 -3.60
C LYS A 186 -4.46 -35.31 -2.19
N ALA A 187 -5.68 -34.77 -2.06
CA ALA A 187 -6.32 -34.57 -0.76
C ALA A 187 -6.55 -35.89 -0.01
N GLY A 188 -6.94 -36.96 -0.72
CA GLY A 188 -7.23 -38.24 -0.08
C GLY A 188 -6.02 -38.91 0.57
N PRO A 189 -4.92 -39.16 -0.16
CA PRO A 189 -3.70 -39.67 0.44
C PRO A 189 -3.18 -38.81 1.59
N TYR A 190 -3.35 -37.48 1.51
CA TYR A 190 -3.01 -36.59 2.62
C TYR A 190 -3.90 -36.84 3.85
N MET A 191 -5.22 -36.93 3.70
CA MET A 191 -6.12 -37.25 4.81
C MET A 191 -5.83 -38.62 5.41
N GLU A 192 -5.58 -39.65 4.60
CA GLU A 192 -5.13 -40.96 5.10
C GLU A 192 -3.84 -40.84 5.92
N SER A 193 -2.87 -40.03 5.48
CA SER A 193 -1.62 -39.80 6.23
C SER A 193 -1.83 -39.10 7.58
N ARG A 194 -2.95 -38.38 7.75
CA ARG A 194 -3.36 -37.73 9.01
C ARG A 194 -4.23 -38.62 9.91
N GLY A 195 -4.45 -39.88 9.52
CA GLY A 195 -5.12 -40.90 10.33
C GLY A 195 -6.61 -41.09 10.04
N PHE A 196 -7.15 -40.47 8.98
CA PHE A 196 -8.52 -40.73 8.54
C PHE A 196 -8.62 -42.08 7.84
N ARG A 197 -9.57 -42.92 8.25
CA ARG A 197 -9.59 -44.35 7.88
C ARG A 197 -10.52 -44.70 6.73
N LYS A 198 -11.60 -43.93 6.53
CA LYS A 198 -12.66 -44.21 5.54
C LYS A 198 -12.78 -43.05 4.56
N ILE A 199 -11.74 -42.88 3.75
CA ILE A 199 -11.65 -41.80 2.77
C ILE A 199 -12.06 -42.30 1.39
N PHE A 200 -13.07 -41.66 0.82
CA PHE A 200 -13.53 -41.86 -0.54
C PHE A 200 -13.39 -40.56 -1.33
N GLN A 201 -13.19 -40.67 -2.63
CA GLN A 201 -13.27 -39.55 -3.55
C GLN A 201 -14.34 -39.82 -4.61
N LEU A 202 -15.15 -38.80 -4.92
CA LEU A 202 -16.15 -38.89 -5.98
C LEU A 202 -15.46 -39.07 -7.33
N GLU A 203 -15.68 -40.23 -7.95
CA GLU A 203 -15.08 -40.56 -9.23
C GLU A 203 -15.56 -39.56 -10.29
N GLY A 204 -14.61 -38.86 -10.93
CA GLY A 204 -14.94 -37.86 -11.94
C GLY A 204 -15.52 -36.54 -11.38
N GLY A 205 -15.60 -36.37 -10.06
CA GLY A 205 -16.05 -35.11 -9.44
C GLY A 205 -17.49 -34.72 -9.80
N ILE A 206 -17.81 -33.45 -9.56
CA ILE A 206 -19.17 -32.90 -9.74
C ILE A 206 -19.66 -33.04 -11.18
N LEU A 207 -18.79 -32.79 -12.17
CA LEU A 207 -19.20 -32.85 -13.58
C LEU A 207 -19.68 -34.25 -14.01
N LYS A 208 -19.03 -35.32 -13.52
CA LYS A 208 -19.47 -36.70 -13.81
C LYS A 208 -20.74 -37.03 -13.00
N TYR A 209 -20.88 -36.48 -11.80
CA TYR A 209 -22.10 -36.62 -11.03
C TYR A 209 -23.30 -35.98 -11.73
N PHE A 210 -23.15 -34.81 -12.32
CA PHE A 210 -24.19 -34.17 -13.13
C PHE A 210 -24.56 -35.03 -14.34
N GLU A 211 -23.57 -35.55 -15.06
CA GLU A 211 -23.78 -36.45 -16.21
C GLU A 211 -24.59 -37.71 -15.82
N ASP A 212 -24.21 -38.38 -14.73
CA ASP A 212 -24.79 -39.67 -14.33
C ASP A 212 -26.09 -39.51 -13.50
N CYS A 213 -26.20 -38.45 -12.70
CA CYS A 213 -27.19 -38.31 -11.62
C CYS A 213 -27.99 -37.00 -11.67
N GLY A 214 -27.68 -36.06 -12.56
CA GLY A 214 -28.32 -34.74 -12.62
C GLY A 214 -28.09 -33.92 -11.33
N SER A 215 -29.14 -33.24 -10.87
CA SER A 215 -29.08 -32.29 -9.74
C SER A 215 -29.32 -32.92 -8.36
N ALA A 216 -29.37 -34.25 -8.24
CA ALA A 216 -29.73 -34.89 -6.97
C ALA A 216 -28.75 -34.48 -5.85
N HIS A 217 -29.28 -34.04 -4.70
CA HIS A 217 -28.50 -33.61 -3.51
C HIS A 217 -27.50 -32.47 -3.76
N TYR A 218 -27.61 -31.72 -4.86
CA TYR A 218 -26.71 -30.61 -5.19
C TYR A 218 -27.51 -29.34 -5.40
N ASP A 219 -27.06 -28.25 -4.77
CA ASP A 219 -27.64 -26.91 -4.94
C ASP A 219 -26.75 -26.03 -5.82
N GLY A 220 -27.37 -25.32 -6.75
CA GLY A 220 -26.70 -24.32 -7.60
C GLY A 220 -25.97 -24.93 -8.80
N GLU A 221 -24.89 -24.27 -9.20
CA GLU A 221 -24.15 -24.56 -10.43
C GLU A 221 -22.73 -25.07 -10.09
N CYS A 222 -22.02 -25.63 -11.07
CA CYS A 222 -20.64 -26.05 -10.89
C CYS A 222 -19.69 -25.04 -11.55
N PHE A 223 -18.78 -24.45 -10.76
CA PHE A 223 -17.75 -23.56 -11.29
C PHE A 223 -16.81 -24.28 -12.26
N VAL A 224 -16.55 -23.65 -13.42
CA VAL A 224 -15.61 -24.12 -14.45
C VAL A 224 -14.57 -23.05 -14.76
N PHE A 225 -13.35 -23.48 -15.09
CA PHE A 225 -12.17 -22.62 -15.21
C PHE A 225 -12.02 -21.97 -16.60
N ASP A 226 -13.14 -21.58 -17.21
CA ASP A 226 -13.20 -20.96 -18.54
C ASP A 226 -14.27 -19.85 -18.57
N GLN A 227 -14.50 -19.22 -19.74
CA GLN A 227 -15.41 -18.08 -19.85
C GLN A 227 -16.86 -18.37 -19.51
N ARG A 228 -17.27 -19.64 -19.42
CA ARG A 228 -18.62 -20.01 -19.00
C ARG A 228 -18.87 -19.74 -17.52
N VAL A 229 -17.81 -19.72 -16.71
CA VAL A 229 -17.80 -19.52 -15.24
C VAL A 229 -18.56 -20.58 -14.45
N GLY A 230 -19.82 -20.87 -14.80
CA GLY A 230 -20.68 -21.89 -14.22
C GLY A 230 -21.30 -22.81 -15.28
N VAL A 231 -21.65 -24.02 -14.86
CA VAL A 231 -22.52 -24.93 -15.63
C VAL A 231 -23.60 -25.51 -14.72
N ASP A 232 -24.80 -25.67 -15.27
CA ASP A 232 -25.94 -26.26 -14.55
C ASP A 232 -25.79 -27.80 -14.42
N PRO A 233 -26.67 -28.47 -13.66
CA PRO A 233 -26.68 -29.94 -13.56
C PRO A 233 -26.95 -30.70 -14.86
N ALA A 234 -27.38 -30.01 -15.93
CA ALA A 234 -27.50 -30.56 -17.28
C ALA A 234 -26.27 -30.25 -18.15
N LEU A 235 -25.20 -29.69 -17.57
CA LEU A 235 -23.94 -29.30 -18.21
C LEU A 235 -24.06 -28.18 -19.25
N HIS A 236 -25.12 -27.36 -19.16
CA HIS A 236 -25.26 -26.15 -19.96
C HIS A 236 -24.59 -24.94 -19.29
N GLU A 237 -24.08 -24.02 -20.11
CA GLU A 237 -23.55 -22.74 -19.66
C GLU A 237 -24.63 -21.88 -19.01
N THR A 238 -24.28 -21.26 -17.89
CA THR A 238 -25.15 -20.41 -17.07
C THR A 238 -24.84 -18.93 -17.28
N GLY A 239 -25.74 -18.02 -16.88
CA GLY A 239 -25.53 -16.56 -16.97
C GLY A 239 -24.50 -15.98 -16.01
N THR A 240 -23.98 -16.80 -15.09
CA THR A 240 -23.01 -16.41 -14.05
C THR A 240 -21.76 -15.75 -14.66
N ALA A 241 -21.45 -14.53 -14.23
CA ALA A 241 -20.21 -13.84 -14.59
C ALA A 241 -19.17 -13.94 -13.47
N GLN A 242 -17.90 -13.69 -13.77
CA GLN A 242 -16.86 -13.58 -12.75
C GLN A 242 -16.36 -12.13 -12.64
N CYS A 243 -16.31 -11.59 -11.42
CA CYS A 243 -15.71 -10.28 -11.19
C CYS A 243 -14.22 -10.32 -11.51
N PHE A 244 -13.76 -9.44 -12.41
CA PHE A 244 -12.34 -9.33 -12.74
C PHE A 244 -11.47 -8.95 -11.52
N ALA A 245 -11.97 -8.07 -10.64
CA ALA A 245 -11.19 -7.51 -9.54
C ALA A 245 -11.03 -8.49 -8.36
N CYS A 246 -12.10 -9.16 -7.94
CA CYS A 246 -12.07 -10.05 -6.77
C CYS A 246 -12.30 -11.53 -7.09
N GLN A 247 -12.52 -11.90 -8.35
CA GLN A 247 -12.75 -13.28 -8.81
C GLN A 247 -14.04 -13.94 -8.27
N ALA A 248 -14.89 -13.20 -7.55
CA ALA A 248 -16.19 -13.70 -7.11
C ALA A 248 -17.10 -14.00 -8.32
N PRO A 249 -17.78 -15.16 -8.36
CA PRO A 249 -18.90 -15.35 -9.28
C PRO A 249 -20.02 -14.36 -8.91
N LEU A 250 -20.75 -13.91 -9.92
CA LEU A 250 -21.80 -12.91 -9.81
C LEU A 250 -23.06 -13.47 -10.45
N THR A 251 -24.12 -13.53 -9.67
CA THR A 251 -25.48 -13.81 -10.14
C THR A 251 -25.97 -12.70 -11.08
N ASP A 252 -27.03 -12.95 -11.85
CA ASP A 252 -27.62 -11.94 -12.74
C ASP A 252 -28.09 -10.67 -11.97
N ASP A 253 -28.57 -10.86 -10.74
CA ASP A 253 -28.96 -9.75 -9.86
C ASP A 253 -27.74 -8.92 -9.43
N GLU A 254 -26.62 -9.57 -9.09
CA GLU A 254 -25.37 -8.89 -8.72
C GLU A 254 -24.68 -8.23 -9.92
N GLN A 255 -24.87 -8.77 -11.12
CA GLN A 255 -24.47 -8.14 -12.38
C GLN A 255 -25.33 -6.90 -12.70
N SER A 256 -26.55 -6.83 -12.18
CA SER A 256 -27.44 -5.67 -12.35
C SER A 256 -27.22 -4.58 -11.28
N ASP A 257 -26.41 -4.86 -10.25
CA ASP A 257 -26.11 -3.90 -9.18
C ASP A 257 -25.26 -2.71 -9.72
N PRO A 258 -25.60 -1.44 -9.37
CA PRO A 258 -24.84 -0.27 -9.83
C PRO A 258 -23.35 -0.25 -9.46
N ARG A 259 -22.94 -1.03 -8.44
CA ARG A 259 -21.54 -1.19 -8.01
C ARG A 259 -20.77 -2.19 -8.88
N TYR A 260 -21.47 -2.99 -9.69
CA TYR A 260 -20.85 -3.80 -10.71
C TYR A 260 -20.47 -2.94 -11.90
N VAL A 261 -19.16 -2.82 -12.12
CA VAL A 261 -18.61 -2.19 -13.31
C VAL A 261 -17.66 -3.21 -13.94
N PRO A 262 -18.01 -3.77 -15.11
CA PRO A 262 -17.19 -4.76 -15.78
C PRO A 262 -15.71 -4.36 -15.84
N GLY A 263 -14.83 -5.24 -15.36
CA GLY A 263 -13.38 -5.00 -15.29
C GLY A 263 -12.91 -4.12 -14.12
N LYS A 264 -13.79 -3.52 -13.32
CA LYS A 264 -13.41 -2.62 -12.21
C LYS A 264 -13.85 -3.09 -10.83
N SER A 265 -15.12 -3.42 -10.63
CA SER A 265 -15.67 -3.76 -9.31
C SER A 265 -16.95 -4.59 -9.40
N CYS A 266 -17.33 -5.20 -8.28
CA CYS A 266 -18.65 -5.82 -8.06
C CYS A 266 -19.15 -5.45 -6.65
N PRO A 267 -20.40 -5.81 -6.27
CA PRO A 267 -20.96 -5.51 -4.95
C PRO A 267 -20.10 -5.98 -3.76
N HIS A 268 -19.36 -7.07 -3.92
CA HIS A 268 -18.50 -7.61 -2.85
C HIS A 268 -17.20 -6.83 -2.66
N CYS A 269 -16.60 -6.33 -3.75
CA CYS A 269 -15.29 -5.67 -3.71
C CYS A 269 -15.35 -4.15 -3.89
N TYR A 270 -16.54 -3.61 -4.16
CA TYR A 270 -16.74 -2.18 -4.21
C TYR A 270 -16.38 -1.56 -2.85
N ARG A 271 -15.70 -0.43 -2.90
CA ARG A 271 -15.36 0.40 -1.75
C ARG A 271 -15.74 1.83 -2.09
N ALA A 272 -16.37 2.52 -1.14
CA ALA A 272 -16.78 3.90 -1.37
C ALA A 272 -15.52 4.80 -1.50
N PRO A 273 -15.55 5.89 -2.29
CA PRO A 273 -14.40 6.79 -2.43
C PRO A 273 -13.85 7.29 -1.09
N GLU A 274 -14.72 7.60 -0.13
CA GLU A 274 -14.34 8.04 1.22
C GLU A 274 -13.63 6.94 2.02
N GLU A 275 -14.03 5.68 1.83
CA GLU A 275 -13.38 4.53 2.45
C GLU A 275 -11.98 4.34 1.89
N LEU A 276 -11.83 4.39 0.56
CA LEU A 276 -10.53 4.33 -0.12
C LEU A 276 -9.60 5.47 0.32
N MET A 277 -10.13 6.68 0.48
CA MET A 277 -9.36 7.83 1.00
C MET A 277 -8.88 7.60 2.44
N ARG A 278 -9.73 7.04 3.32
CA ARG A 278 -9.35 6.68 4.69
C ARG A 278 -8.31 5.57 4.73
N GLU A 279 -8.44 4.56 3.88
CA GLU A 279 -7.45 3.48 3.75
C GLU A 279 -6.12 4.02 3.23
N ALA A 280 -6.13 4.90 2.22
CA ALA A 280 -4.94 5.56 1.70
C ALA A 280 -4.23 6.40 2.79
N ALA A 281 -4.98 7.18 3.57
CA ALA A 281 -4.44 7.96 4.69
C ALA A 281 -3.83 7.06 5.79
N ARG A 282 -4.49 5.95 6.14
CA ARG A 282 -3.94 4.96 7.08
C ARG A 282 -2.65 4.33 6.55
N ALA A 283 -2.65 3.88 5.29
CA ALA A 283 -1.47 3.32 4.64
C ALA A 283 -0.32 4.34 4.55
N GLY A 284 -0.62 5.60 4.24
CA GLY A 284 0.34 6.70 4.24
C GLY A 284 0.96 6.95 5.62
N THR A 285 0.15 6.89 6.68
CA THR A 285 0.63 7.02 8.07
C THR A 285 1.58 5.88 8.43
N VAL A 286 1.21 4.63 8.13
CA VAL A 286 2.08 3.46 8.37
C VAL A 286 3.41 3.58 7.60
N ARG A 287 3.36 4.02 6.33
CA ARG A 287 4.58 4.24 5.52
C ARG A 287 5.51 5.28 6.16
N LEU A 288 4.97 6.40 6.66
CA LEU A 288 5.76 7.43 7.33
C LEU A 288 6.36 6.95 8.65
N GLN A 289 5.59 6.20 9.46
CA GLN A 289 6.08 5.61 10.69
C GLN A 289 7.24 4.64 10.44
N GLN A 290 7.12 3.79 9.41
CA GLN A 290 8.21 2.89 8.99
C GLN A 290 9.43 3.65 8.48
N ALA A 291 9.23 4.75 7.75
CA ALA A 291 10.32 5.60 7.27
C ALA A 291 11.05 6.34 8.41
N ALA A 292 10.35 6.64 9.50
CA ALA A 292 10.89 7.34 10.66
C ALA A 292 11.37 6.39 11.78
N THR A 293 11.20 5.07 11.65
CA THR A 293 11.53 4.08 12.72
C THR A 293 12.59 3.05 12.28
N PRO A 294 13.69 2.88 13.03
CA PRO A 294 14.18 3.82 14.05
C PRO A 294 14.46 5.19 13.41
N LEU A 295 14.56 6.23 14.25
CA LEU A 295 14.86 7.58 13.78
C LEU A 295 16.10 7.55 12.85
N PRO A 296 16.00 8.02 11.60
CA PRO A 296 17.09 7.91 10.62
C PRO A 296 18.43 8.51 11.04
N GLY A 297 18.39 9.55 11.88
CA GLY A 297 19.55 10.21 12.46
C GLY A 297 19.96 9.69 13.84
N SER A 298 19.32 8.64 14.37
CA SER A 298 19.55 8.15 15.75
C SER A 298 20.89 7.42 15.94
N LYS A 299 21.60 7.12 14.85
CA LYS A 299 22.91 6.48 14.86
C LYS A 299 23.96 7.41 14.25
N PRO A 300 25.22 7.32 14.69
CA PRO A 300 26.31 8.06 14.06
C PRO A 300 26.39 7.81 12.56
N TYR A 301 26.59 8.88 11.81
CA TYR A 301 26.81 8.79 10.38
C TYR A 301 27.57 10.01 9.86
N GLU A 302 28.14 9.87 8.67
CA GLU A 302 28.82 10.97 8.00
C GLU A 302 27.81 11.78 7.18
N ASN A 303 27.65 13.06 7.53
CA ASN A 303 26.81 13.99 6.80
C ASN A 303 27.66 14.83 5.86
N ARG A 304 27.37 14.79 4.56
CA ARG A 304 28.07 15.60 3.54
C ARG A 304 27.14 16.71 3.06
N ARG A 305 27.33 17.92 3.58
CA ARG A 305 26.50 19.09 3.23
C ARG A 305 27.10 19.86 2.07
N PRO A 306 26.42 19.97 0.92
CA PRO A 306 26.92 20.74 -0.20
C PRO A 306 26.64 22.23 -0.02
N PHE A 307 27.55 23.07 -0.52
CA PHE A 307 27.28 24.45 -0.88
C PHE A 307 27.93 24.77 -2.23
N ILE A 308 27.49 25.86 -2.84
CA ILE A 308 27.96 26.31 -4.14
C ILE A 308 28.70 27.63 -3.93
N VAL A 309 29.89 27.75 -4.51
CA VAL A 309 30.68 28.98 -4.48
C VAL A 309 29.94 30.07 -5.26
N PRO A 310 29.57 31.20 -4.61
CA PRO A 310 28.90 32.31 -5.27
C PRO A 310 29.78 32.99 -6.31
N GLN A 311 29.17 33.74 -7.23
CA GLN A 311 29.88 34.40 -8.32
C GLN A 311 30.81 35.50 -7.83
N GLU A 312 30.41 36.22 -6.78
CA GLU A 312 31.17 37.28 -6.11
C GLU A 312 32.47 36.81 -5.46
N HIS A 313 32.67 35.49 -5.34
CA HIS A 313 33.86 34.88 -4.76
C HIS A 313 34.70 34.08 -5.78
N ASP A 314 34.50 34.32 -7.08
CA ASP A 314 35.31 33.68 -8.12
C ASP A 314 36.80 34.02 -7.99
N GLY A 315 37.66 33.00 -8.04
CA GLY A 315 39.11 33.16 -7.91
C GLY A 315 39.60 33.46 -6.48
N GLY A 316 38.69 33.53 -5.49
CA GLY A 316 39.03 33.65 -4.08
C GLY A 316 39.51 32.34 -3.46
N THR A 317 39.80 32.39 -2.17
CA THR A 317 40.15 31.20 -1.36
C THR A 317 38.92 30.60 -0.69
N LEU A 318 38.96 29.31 -0.39
CA LEU A 318 37.89 28.63 0.35
C LEU A 318 37.55 29.34 1.68
N LEU A 319 38.55 29.84 2.41
CA LEU A 319 38.34 30.54 3.69
C LEU A 319 37.56 31.84 3.54
N GLU A 320 37.83 32.63 2.49
CA GLU A 320 37.09 33.86 2.20
C GLU A 320 35.62 33.55 1.94
N VAL A 321 35.34 32.50 1.15
CA VAL A 321 33.98 32.06 0.84
C VAL A 321 33.24 31.60 2.09
N LEU A 322 33.88 30.78 2.93
CA LEU A 322 33.27 30.29 4.17
C LEU A 322 32.94 31.42 5.13
N THR A 323 33.86 32.38 5.29
CA THR A 323 33.67 33.52 6.18
C THR A 323 32.55 34.44 5.69
N ALA A 324 32.42 34.62 4.37
CA ALA A 324 31.36 35.43 3.79
C ALA A 324 29.99 34.75 3.88
N LEU A 325 29.90 33.45 3.55
CA LEU A 325 28.64 32.70 3.56
C LEU A 325 28.14 32.38 4.96
N PHE A 326 29.04 32.18 5.92
CA PHE A 326 28.74 31.73 7.27
C PHE A 326 29.35 32.66 8.32
N ALA A 327 29.07 33.97 8.18
CA ALA A 327 29.63 35.04 9.01
C ALA A 327 29.30 34.97 10.52
N HIS A 328 28.42 34.04 10.93
CA HIS A 328 28.13 33.77 12.34
C HIS A 328 29.19 32.89 13.03
N GLU A 329 30.06 32.23 12.25
CA GLU A 329 31.18 31.43 12.75
C GLU A 329 32.49 32.20 12.57
N SER A 330 33.47 31.98 13.46
CA SER A 330 34.75 32.68 13.39
C SER A 330 35.67 32.18 12.28
N VAL A 331 36.61 33.03 11.84
CA VAL A 331 37.64 32.65 10.86
C VAL A 331 38.49 31.49 11.39
N GLU A 332 38.81 31.50 12.68
CA GLU A 332 39.57 30.45 13.36
C GLU A 332 38.83 29.12 13.34
N HIS A 333 37.49 29.14 13.49
CA HIS A 333 36.66 27.95 13.36
C HIS A 333 36.84 27.33 11.96
N TRP A 334 36.65 28.11 10.90
CA TRP A 334 36.74 27.60 9.53
C TRP A 334 38.14 27.13 9.15
N ARG A 335 39.19 27.81 9.62
CA ARG A 335 40.58 27.32 9.46
C ARG A 335 40.76 25.94 10.10
N ALA A 336 40.23 25.73 11.30
CA ALA A 336 40.28 24.44 11.96
C ALA A 336 39.48 23.36 11.21
N ILE A 337 38.31 23.70 10.63
CA ILE A 337 37.54 22.78 9.77
C ILE A 337 38.37 22.33 8.57
N CYS A 338 38.97 23.27 7.83
CA CYS A 338 39.80 22.99 6.66
C CYS A 338 41.05 22.17 7.02
N ALA A 339 41.76 22.55 8.08
CA ALA A 339 42.94 21.82 8.57
C ALA A 339 42.62 20.38 8.98
N ALA A 340 41.40 20.13 9.46
CA ALA A 340 40.91 18.78 9.78
C ALA A 340 40.50 17.95 8.55
N GLY A 341 40.66 18.46 7.32
CA GLY A 341 40.30 17.75 6.08
C GLY A 341 38.80 17.47 5.97
N ARG A 342 37.97 18.41 6.45
CA ARG A 342 36.49 18.30 6.43
C ARG A 342 35.81 19.06 5.30
N MET A 343 36.57 19.76 4.47
CA MET A 343 36.08 20.40 3.26
C MET A 343 36.56 19.59 2.06
N GLU A 344 35.66 19.24 1.15
CA GLU A 344 35.95 18.34 0.03
C GLU A 344 35.34 18.83 -1.28
N ASP A 345 35.99 18.51 -2.40
CA ASP A 345 35.39 18.67 -3.72
C ASP A 345 34.38 17.54 -4.05
N ALA A 346 33.86 17.56 -5.28
CA ALA A 346 32.91 16.55 -5.76
C ALA A 346 33.50 15.11 -5.82
N ASN A 347 34.81 14.98 -5.90
CA ASN A 347 35.52 13.70 -5.93
C ASN A 347 35.94 13.21 -4.54
N GLY A 348 35.66 13.99 -3.48
CA GLY A 348 36.06 13.67 -2.11
C GLY A 348 37.50 14.07 -1.78
N VAL A 349 38.13 14.92 -2.60
CA VAL A 349 39.48 15.43 -2.33
C VAL A 349 39.40 16.56 -1.31
N ALA A 350 40.16 16.45 -0.22
CA ALA A 350 40.19 17.45 0.83
C ALA A 350 40.75 18.80 0.33
N LEU A 351 40.11 19.89 0.74
CA LEU A 351 40.47 21.27 0.41
C LEU A 351 41.01 21.98 1.66
N THR A 352 42.03 22.81 1.47
CA THR A 352 42.60 23.66 2.52
C THR A 352 41.97 25.06 2.50
N ALA A 353 42.21 25.84 3.55
CA ALA A 353 41.70 27.21 3.66
C ALA A 353 42.16 28.10 2.49
N GLU A 354 43.35 27.84 1.95
CA GLU A 354 44.02 28.58 0.88
C GLU A 354 43.70 28.02 -0.51
N THR A 355 42.91 26.94 -0.59
CA THR A 355 42.58 26.34 -1.88
C THR A 355 41.80 27.35 -2.73
N PRO A 356 42.26 27.66 -3.97
CA PRO A 356 41.53 28.53 -4.87
C PRO A 356 40.19 27.89 -5.26
N VAL A 357 39.14 28.70 -5.29
CA VAL A 357 37.80 28.27 -5.69
C VAL A 357 37.29 29.08 -6.86
N PHE A 358 36.30 28.54 -7.57
CA PHE A 358 35.69 29.20 -8.73
C PHE A 358 34.17 29.21 -8.61
N ALA A 359 33.53 30.20 -9.23
CA ALA A 359 32.09 30.36 -9.22
C ALA A 359 31.36 29.09 -9.71
N GLY A 360 30.32 28.69 -8.99
CA GLY A 360 29.55 27.48 -9.29
C GLY A 360 30.22 26.17 -8.85
N GLN A 361 31.46 26.21 -8.35
CA GLN A 361 32.10 25.03 -7.77
C GLN A 361 31.27 24.52 -6.60
N ARG A 362 31.00 23.21 -6.59
CA ARG A 362 30.26 22.55 -5.51
C ARG A 362 31.24 21.93 -4.53
N ILE A 363 31.18 22.40 -3.29
CA ILE A 363 32.04 21.97 -2.18
C ILE A 363 31.18 21.28 -1.13
N TYR A 364 31.74 20.28 -0.46
CA TYR A 364 31.07 19.48 0.56
C TYR A 364 31.74 19.69 1.91
N HIS A 365 30.96 20.08 2.90
CA HIS A 365 31.38 20.05 4.30
C HIS A 365 31.01 18.69 4.89
N ARG A 366 32.04 17.91 5.24
CA ARG A 366 31.94 16.61 5.89
C ARG A 366 31.82 16.79 7.39
N LEU A 367 30.63 16.53 7.90
CA LEU A 367 30.25 16.62 9.29
C LEU A 367 30.14 15.20 9.85
N PRO A 368 31.12 14.74 10.65
CA PRO A 368 30.96 13.50 11.40
C PRO A 368 29.88 13.74 12.46
N MET A 369 28.69 13.16 12.26
CA MET A 369 27.58 13.31 13.20
C MET A 369 27.60 12.14 14.19
N ALA A 370 27.64 12.45 15.49
CA ALA A 370 27.54 11.45 16.55
C ALA A 370 26.14 10.83 16.60
N ALA A 371 25.10 11.65 16.74
CA ALA A 371 23.70 11.31 16.49
C ALA A 371 22.96 12.63 16.34
N GLU A 372 21.89 12.65 15.54
CA GLU A 372 20.97 13.77 15.55
C GLU A 372 20.10 13.71 16.81
N PRO A 373 19.69 14.87 17.37
CA PRO A 373 18.71 14.87 18.45
C PRO A 373 17.42 14.20 18.03
N ASP A 374 16.73 13.61 19.01
CA ASP A 374 15.43 13.00 18.80
C ASP A 374 14.39 14.05 18.39
N VAL A 375 13.41 13.59 17.59
CA VAL A 375 12.29 14.37 17.08
C VAL A 375 11.00 13.57 17.22
N ALA A 376 9.88 14.27 17.27
CA ALA A 376 8.57 13.63 17.16
C ALA A 376 8.40 13.04 15.75
N SER A 377 8.14 11.74 15.67
CA SER A 377 8.10 10.97 14.40
C SER A 377 6.72 10.44 14.04
N ASP A 378 5.73 10.68 14.89
CA ASP A 378 4.32 10.31 14.78
C ASP A 378 3.55 11.18 13.77
N VAL A 379 4.08 11.28 12.55
CA VAL A 379 3.42 12.01 11.45
C VAL A 379 2.19 11.24 11.00
N VAL A 380 1.02 11.88 11.11
CA VAL A 380 -0.26 11.31 10.66
C VAL A 380 -0.64 11.89 9.31
N VAL A 381 -1.04 11.03 8.37
CA VAL A 381 -1.64 11.46 7.11
C VAL A 381 -3.15 11.62 7.33
N LEU A 382 -3.66 12.83 7.13
CA LEU A 382 -5.09 13.15 7.23
C LEU A 382 -5.84 12.85 5.93
N HIS A 383 -5.18 13.02 4.79
CA HIS A 383 -5.76 12.80 3.47
C HIS A 383 -4.66 12.53 2.43
N GLU A 384 -4.93 11.63 1.49
CA GLU A 384 -4.04 11.34 0.36
C GLU A 384 -4.88 11.01 -0.88
N ASP A 385 -4.58 11.68 -2.00
CA ASP A 385 -5.17 11.41 -3.32
C ASP A 385 -4.10 11.46 -4.41
N GLU A 386 -4.48 11.58 -5.69
CA GLU A 386 -3.55 11.66 -6.82
C GLU A 386 -2.64 12.90 -6.82
N ALA A 387 -3.01 13.97 -6.13
CA ALA A 387 -2.37 15.27 -6.23
C ALA A 387 -1.76 15.79 -4.93
N ILE A 388 -2.40 15.52 -3.79
CA ILE A 388 -2.03 16.07 -2.49
C ILE A 388 -1.83 14.98 -1.43
N VAL A 389 -1.01 15.33 -0.44
CA VAL A 389 -0.90 14.63 0.85
C VAL A 389 -1.08 15.69 1.93
N ILE A 390 -2.03 15.47 2.83
CA ILE A 390 -2.28 16.35 3.97
C ILE A 390 -1.80 15.65 5.22
N LEU A 391 -0.94 16.33 5.97
CA LEU A 391 -0.31 15.78 7.17
C LEU A 391 -0.79 16.54 8.40
N ASN A 392 -0.92 15.83 9.52
CA ASN A 392 -0.83 16.42 10.85
C ASN A 392 0.62 16.27 11.31
N LYS A 393 1.38 17.37 11.26
CA LYS A 393 2.79 17.40 11.66
C LYS A 393 2.88 17.40 13.20
N PRO A 394 3.63 16.49 13.82
CA PRO A 394 3.92 16.55 15.24
C PRO A 394 5.03 17.56 15.52
N ALA A 395 5.36 17.74 16.80
CA ALA A 395 6.44 18.61 17.24
C ALA A 395 7.14 18.02 18.47
N PRO A 396 8.45 18.24 18.64
CA PRO A 396 9.35 18.98 17.74
C PRO A 396 9.73 18.15 16.51
N LEU A 397 9.53 18.70 15.30
CA LEU A 397 9.95 18.07 14.04
C LEU A 397 10.32 19.15 13.00
N PRO A 398 11.61 19.30 12.66
CA PRO A 398 12.05 20.22 11.62
C PRO A 398 11.57 19.82 10.23
N MET A 399 11.24 20.80 9.39
CA MET A 399 10.72 20.56 8.04
C MET A 399 11.79 20.01 7.07
N HIS A 400 13.01 20.52 7.15
CA HIS A 400 14.11 20.26 6.22
C HIS A 400 15.46 20.29 6.96
N PRO A 401 16.56 19.80 6.37
CA PRO A 401 17.88 19.87 6.99
C PRO A 401 18.24 21.29 7.43
N CYS A 402 18.55 21.46 8.71
CA CYS A 402 18.94 22.73 9.31
C CYS A 402 19.69 22.51 10.62
N GLY A 403 20.76 23.28 10.87
CA GLY A 403 21.52 23.21 12.12
C GLY A 403 21.99 21.79 12.44
N ARG A 404 21.56 21.25 13.59
CA ARG A 404 21.86 19.90 14.09
C ARG A 404 20.98 18.78 13.49
N PHE A 405 20.05 19.11 12.60
CA PHE A 405 19.13 18.15 11.97
C PHE A 405 19.41 18.00 10.47
N ASN A 406 19.26 16.79 9.97
CA ASN A 406 19.46 16.43 8.57
C ASN A 406 18.53 15.27 8.17
N ARG A 407 18.68 14.09 8.78
CA ARG A 407 17.81 12.93 8.53
C ARG A 407 16.59 12.89 9.46
N ASN A 408 16.68 13.47 10.66
CA ASN A 408 15.54 13.65 11.57
C ASN A 408 14.72 14.88 11.16
N THR A 409 14.21 14.86 9.93
CA THR A 409 13.43 15.96 9.34
C THR A 409 12.25 15.41 8.55
N LEU A 410 11.16 16.17 8.49
CA LEU A 410 9.96 15.74 7.77
C LEU A 410 10.24 15.46 6.29
N GLN A 411 11.04 16.30 5.62
CA GLN A 411 11.39 16.07 4.22
C GLN A 411 12.13 14.74 4.03
N TYR A 412 13.01 14.35 4.96
CA TYR A 412 13.69 13.06 4.88
C TYR A 412 12.71 11.89 5.07
N PHE A 413 11.77 12.01 6.02
CA PHE A 413 10.74 10.99 6.24
C PHE A 413 9.85 10.82 5.00
N LEU A 414 9.41 11.93 4.41
CA LEU A 414 8.64 11.96 3.17
C LEU A 414 9.42 11.32 2.00
N ASP A 415 10.68 11.70 1.82
CA ASP A 415 11.53 11.19 0.74
C ASP A 415 11.72 9.67 0.83
N ARG A 416 11.85 9.12 2.04
CA ARG A 416 11.98 7.68 2.27
C ARG A 416 10.65 6.94 2.14
N ALA A 417 9.55 7.52 2.61
CA ALA A 417 8.23 6.88 2.58
C ALA A 417 7.57 6.83 1.19
N TYR A 418 7.97 7.72 0.28
CA TYR A 418 7.35 7.88 -1.04
C TYR A 418 8.30 7.65 -2.21
N ASP A 419 9.53 7.18 -1.99
CA ASP A 419 10.51 6.93 -3.06
C ASP A 419 9.92 6.06 -4.20
N PRO A 420 10.16 6.41 -5.49
CA PRO A 420 10.95 7.54 -6.01
C PRO A 420 10.18 8.86 -6.14
N GLN A 421 8.92 8.92 -5.71
CA GLN A 421 8.12 10.14 -5.73
C GLN A 421 8.64 11.15 -4.70
N LYS A 422 8.84 12.40 -5.14
CA LYS A 422 9.28 13.51 -4.28
C LYS A 422 8.09 14.35 -3.84
N ILE A 423 7.62 14.10 -2.62
CA ILE A 423 6.59 14.90 -1.96
C ILE A 423 7.15 16.28 -1.63
N ARG A 424 6.38 17.33 -1.91
CA ARG A 424 6.80 18.74 -1.79
C ARG A 424 5.86 19.51 -0.89
N PRO A 425 6.28 19.96 0.29
CA PRO A 425 5.49 20.87 1.10
C PRO A 425 5.11 22.15 0.32
N ALA A 426 3.84 22.53 0.36
CA ALA A 426 3.34 23.77 -0.24
C ALA A 426 3.60 24.99 0.65
N HIS A 427 3.75 24.76 1.96
CA HIS A 427 4.15 25.75 2.95
C HIS A 427 5.03 25.07 4.01
N ARG A 428 5.50 25.85 5.00
CA ARG A 428 6.31 25.34 6.11
C ARG A 428 5.64 25.67 7.44
N LEU A 429 5.91 24.83 8.43
CA LEU A 429 5.64 25.09 9.85
C LEU A 429 6.98 25.13 10.58
N ASP A 430 7.05 25.89 11.68
CA ASP A 430 8.23 25.87 12.55
C ASP A 430 8.38 24.48 13.20
N ALA A 431 9.59 24.15 13.65
CA ALA A 431 9.88 22.82 14.20
C ALA A 431 8.95 22.45 15.36
N ASN A 432 8.67 23.41 16.25
CA ASN A 432 7.84 23.22 17.44
C ASN A 432 6.32 23.37 17.17
N THR A 433 5.91 23.81 15.98
CA THR A 433 4.50 24.01 15.64
C THR A 433 3.89 22.69 15.15
N THR A 434 2.74 22.31 15.69
CA THR A 434 1.99 21.12 15.27
C THR A 434 0.92 21.47 14.23
N GLY A 435 0.30 20.47 13.60
CA GLY A 435 -0.95 20.64 12.85
C GLY A 435 -0.83 20.47 11.34
N VAL A 436 -1.85 20.97 10.62
CA VAL A 436 -2.07 20.74 9.20
C VAL A 436 -0.92 21.28 8.35
N LEU A 437 -0.36 20.40 7.54
CA LEU A 437 0.63 20.71 6.52
C LEU A 437 0.17 20.17 5.17
N VAL A 438 0.13 21.04 4.17
CA VAL A 438 -0.27 20.71 2.79
C VAL A 438 0.97 20.36 1.97
N CYS A 439 0.98 19.17 1.37
CA CYS A 439 2.03 18.71 0.48
C CYS A 439 1.47 18.35 -0.90
N ALA A 440 2.25 18.62 -1.94
CA ALA A 440 1.98 18.20 -3.31
C ALA A 440 2.74 16.91 -3.63
N ARG A 441 2.10 15.98 -4.34
CA ARG A 441 2.73 14.69 -4.73
C ARG A 441 3.78 14.83 -5.82
N THR A 442 3.68 15.87 -6.65
CA THR A 442 4.56 16.07 -7.81
C THR A 442 4.96 17.53 -7.97
N ARG A 443 6.00 17.77 -8.77
CA ARG A 443 6.40 19.14 -9.15
C ARG A 443 5.28 19.87 -9.90
N HIS A 444 4.49 19.16 -10.70
CA HIS A 444 3.36 19.75 -11.42
C HIS A 444 2.32 20.32 -10.44
N PHE A 445 1.88 19.52 -9.47
CA PHE A 445 0.90 19.98 -8.48
C PHE A 445 1.46 21.03 -7.52
N ALA A 446 2.75 20.97 -7.18
CA ALA A 446 3.40 22.01 -6.38
C ALA A 446 3.29 23.40 -7.05
N ARG A 447 3.45 23.48 -8.37
CA ARG A 447 3.31 24.73 -9.15
C ARG A 447 1.88 25.28 -9.20
N LEU A 448 0.88 24.46 -8.86
CA LEU A 448 -0.52 24.89 -8.77
C LEU A 448 -0.91 25.29 -7.33
N LEU A 449 -0.23 24.74 -6.32
CA LEU A 449 -0.54 24.95 -4.90
C LEU A 449 0.27 26.08 -4.27
N GLN A 450 1.60 26.09 -4.43
CA GLN A 450 2.47 27.08 -3.80
C GLN A 450 2.08 28.54 -4.12
N PRO A 451 1.70 28.90 -5.37
CA PRO A 451 1.28 30.26 -5.67
C PRO A 451 0.02 30.72 -4.91
N GLN A 452 -0.86 29.81 -4.48
CA GLN A 452 -2.02 30.17 -3.65
C GLN A 452 -1.57 30.67 -2.27
N PHE A 453 -0.51 30.10 -1.70
CA PHE A 453 0.08 30.56 -0.44
C PHE A 453 0.78 31.90 -0.62
N GLU A 454 1.55 32.07 -1.70
CA GLU A 454 2.27 33.31 -2.02
C GLU A 454 1.31 34.49 -2.22
N ARG A 455 0.16 34.25 -2.87
CA ARG A 455 -0.87 35.27 -3.10
C ARG A 455 -1.84 35.48 -1.93
N GLY A 456 -1.71 34.72 -0.84
CA GLY A 456 -2.59 34.84 0.33
C GLY A 456 -4.02 34.32 0.11
N GLU A 457 -4.23 33.46 -0.88
CA GLU A 457 -5.55 32.88 -1.21
C GLU A 457 -5.93 31.72 -0.28
N VAL A 458 -4.99 31.23 0.52
CA VAL A 458 -5.17 30.11 1.45
C VAL A 458 -5.72 30.63 2.78
N GLY A 459 -6.85 30.07 3.20
CA GLY A 459 -7.38 30.28 4.54
C GLY A 459 -6.55 29.49 5.55
N LYS A 460 -5.93 30.19 6.50
CA LYS A 460 -5.09 29.58 7.55
C LYS A 460 -5.64 29.95 8.91
N VAL A 461 -5.94 28.95 9.74
CA VAL A 461 -6.43 29.15 11.09
C VAL A 461 -5.56 28.34 12.05
N TYR A 462 -5.01 29.04 13.04
CA TYR A 462 -4.19 28.47 14.09
C TYR A 462 -4.89 28.60 15.44
N LEU A 463 -4.64 27.67 16.34
CA LEU A 463 -4.95 27.81 17.76
C LEU A 463 -3.64 28.11 18.50
N ALA A 464 -3.67 29.03 19.45
CA ALA A 464 -2.55 29.34 20.32
C ALA A 464 -3.01 29.53 21.76
N ARG A 465 -2.34 28.90 22.73
CA ARG A 465 -2.50 29.23 24.15
C ARG A 465 -1.46 30.27 24.51
N ILE A 466 -1.90 31.42 25.00
CA ILE A 466 -1.05 32.58 25.30
C ILE A 466 -1.03 32.86 26.80
N GLN A 467 0.08 33.44 27.27
CA GLN A 467 0.18 33.96 28.62
C GLN A 467 -0.56 35.31 28.70
N GLY A 468 -1.37 35.49 29.73
CA GLY A 468 -2.17 36.69 29.92
C GLY A 468 -3.58 36.58 29.36
N THR A 469 -4.32 37.67 29.53
CA THR A 469 -5.76 37.73 29.25
C THR A 469 -6.08 39.01 28.48
N PRO A 470 -6.11 38.97 27.14
CA PRO A 470 -6.52 40.13 26.34
C PRO A 470 -7.91 40.61 26.75
N SER A 471 -8.05 41.92 26.95
CA SER A 471 -9.33 42.57 27.29
C SER A 471 -10.30 42.54 26.11
N GLU A 472 -9.79 42.70 24.89
CA GLU A 472 -10.57 42.67 23.66
C GLU A 472 -10.81 41.23 23.18
N GLU A 473 -12.03 40.95 22.71
CA GLU A 473 -12.38 39.65 22.12
C GLU A 473 -11.67 39.41 20.76
N ARG A 474 -11.30 40.49 20.07
CA ARG A 474 -10.63 40.45 18.77
C ARG A 474 -9.60 41.57 18.72
N PHE A 475 -8.41 41.25 18.20
CA PHE A 475 -7.33 42.21 18.05
C PHE A 475 -6.48 41.87 16.82
N VAL A 476 -5.69 42.83 16.36
CA VAL A 476 -4.88 42.69 15.14
C VAL A 476 -3.46 43.19 15.42
N CYS A 477 -2.46 42.47 14.93
CA CYS A 477 -1.08 42.94 14.88
C CYS A 477 -0.63 43.12 13.44
N THR A 478 -0.14 44.33 13.11
CA THR A 478 0.43 44.68 11.80
C THR A 478 1.91 45.04 11.88
N ALA A 479 2.57 44.76 13.00
CA ALA A 479 3.98 45.07 13.20
C ALA A 479 4.83 44.31 12.15
N PRO A 480 5.70 45.01 11.38
CA PRO A 480 6.58 44.35 10.43
C PRO A 480 7.64 43.50 11.15
N ILE A 481 8.15 42.47 10.48
CA ILE A 481 9.07 41.48 11.05
C ILE A 481 10.41 41.53 10.33
N SER A 482 11.51 41.45 11.08
CA SER A 482 12.88 41.53 10.56
C SER A 482 13.14 40.59 9.36
N ALA A 483 13.72 41.13 8.29
CA ALA A 483 14.07 40.36 7.08
C ALA A 483 15.23 39.40 7.32
N GLU A 484 16.17 39.79 8.18
CA GLU A 484 17.31 38.98 8.62
C GLU A 484 17.08 38.34 10.01
N PRO A 485 17.60 37.13 10.23
CA PRO A 485 17.51 36.47 11.53
C PRO A 485 18.43 37.16 12.55
N GLY A 486 17.95 37.28 13.79
CA GLY A 486 18.77 37.66 14.94
C GLY A 486 19.53 36.48 15.53
N GLU A 487 19.99 36.63 16.77
CA GLU A 487 20.64 35.54 17.52
C GLU A 487 19.80 34.26 17.49
N LEU A 488 20.49 33.12 17.29
CA LEU A 488 19.92 31.77 17.19
C LEU A 488 18.87 31.58 16.07
N GLY A 489 18.66 32.56 15.18
CA GLY A 489 17.62 32.47 14.15
C GLY A 489 16.28 33.10 14.54
N SER A 490 16.24 33.82 15.66
CA SER A 490 15.06 34.55 16.13
C SER A 490 14.64 35.66 15.14
N ARG A 491 13.39 36.09 15.26
CA ARG A 491 12.83 37.21 14.48
C ARG A 491 12.25 38.22 15.45
N VAL A 492 12.38 39.50 15.14
CA VAL A 492 11.89 40.58 16.00
C VAL A 492 11.00 41.52 15.18
N VAL A 493 10.22 42.33 15.89
CA VAL A 493 9.53 43.46 15.26
C VAL A 493 10.58 44.49 14.86
N ASP A 494 10.47 44.96 13.62
CA ASP A 494 11.39 45.92 13.02
C ASP A 494 10.58 46.84 12.09
N GLU A 495 10.64 48.15 12.29
CA GLU A 495 9.93 49.13 11.47
C GLU A 495 10.37 49.08 9.99
N GLY A 496 11.64 48.75 9.73
CA GLY A 496 12.18 48.54 8.38
C GLY A 496 11.95 47.13 7.83
N GLY A 497 11.25 46.28 8.59
CA GLY A 497 11.07 44.87 8.30
C GLY A 497 10.02 44.57 7.21
N LEU A 498 9.77 43.28 7.01
CA LEU A 498 8.78 42.78 6.08
C LEU A 498 7.36 42.96 6.64
N SER A 499 6.46 43.55 5.85
CA SER A 499 5.04 43.67 6.21
C SER A 499 4.45 42.32 6.63
N ALA A 500 3.77 42.34 7.78
CA ALA A 500 3.10 41.19 8.37
C ALA A 500 1.76 41.61 8.98
N ARG A 501 0.74 40.76 8.84
CA ARG A 501 -0.58 40.98 9.48
C ARG A 501 -1.14 39.66 10.01
N THR A 502 -1.55 39.69 11.28
CA THR A 502 -2.24 38.57 11.94
C THR A 502 -3.46 39.08 12.66
N GLU A 503 -4.59 38.42 12.45
CA GLU A 503 -5.85 38.70 13.14
C GLU A 503 -6.09 37.64 14.21
N PHE A 504 -6.48 38.06 15.40
CA PHE A 504 -6.68 37.19 16.55
C PHE A 504 -8.11 37.32 17.07
N ALA A 505 -8.65 36.21 17.56
CA ALA A 505 -9.91 36.15 18.29
C ALA A 505 -9.75 35.30 19.55
N VAL A 506 -10.11 35.84 20.70
CA VAL A 506 -10.14 35.09 21.97
C VAL A 506 -11.24 34.05 21.89
N LYS A 507 -10.90 32.80 22.24
CA LYS A 507 -11.82 31.65 22.22
C LYS A 507 -12.21 31.23 23.63
N ALA A 508 -11.26 31.29 24.56
CA ALA A 508 -11.46 30.99 25.97
C ALA A 508 -10.42 31.74 26.81
N ARG A 509 -10.77 32.02 28.06
CA ARG A 509 -9.89 32.54 29.10
C ARG A 509 -9.89 31.54 30.23
N PHE A 510 -8.71 31.16 30.73
CA PHE A 510 -8.56 30.11 31.72
C PHE A 510 -8.22 30.68 33.10
N PRO A 511 -8.61 30.00 34.19
CA PRO A 511 -8.31 30.45 35.56
C PRO A 511 -6.82 30.54 35.90
N ASP A 512 -5.96 29.85 35.14
CA ASP A 512 -4.50 29.85 35.33
C ASP A 512 -3.81 31.11 34.76
N GLY A 513 -4.58 32.11 34.31
CA GLY A 513 -4.07 33.35 33.74
C GLY A 513 -3.66 33.24 32.26
N THR A 514 -3.98 32.13 31.59
CA THR A 514 -3.75 31.94 30.15
C THR A 514 -5.04 32.11 29.35
N SER A 515 -4.91 32.33 28.04
CA SER A 515 -6.06 32.40 27.12
C SER A 515 -5.83 31.55 25.88
N LEU A 516 -6.89 30.95 25.35
CA LEU A 516 -6.88 30.35 24.01
C LEU A 516 -7.28 31.40 22.99
N VAL A 517 -6.46 31.59 21.97
CA VAL A 517 -6.76 32.46 20.84
C VAL A 517 -6.72 31.69 19.52
N GLU A 518 -7.65 32.05 18.63
CA GLU A 518 -7.60 31.69 17.23
C GLU A 518 -6.80 32.77 16.49
N ALA A 519 -5.78 32.37 15.73
CA ALA A 519 -4.92 33.27 14.97
C ALA A 519 -5.04 33.01 13.45
N ARG A 520 -5.20 34.08 12.69
CA ARG A 520 -5.34 34.08 11.22
C ARG A 520 -4.25 34.95 10.59
N PRO A 521 -3.09 34.38 10.24
CA PRO A 521 -2.03 35.13 9.58
C PRO A 521 -2.37 35.37 8.12
N LEU A 522 -2.54 36.63 7.72
CA LEU A 522 -2.82 37.02 6.32
C LEU A 522 -1.53 37.09 5.47
N THR A 523 -0.38 37.13 6.13
CA THR A 523 0.95 37.01 5.52
C THR A 523 1.63 35.69 5.95
N GLY A 524 2.85 35.43 5.49
CA GLY A 524 3.62 34.24 5.83
C GLY A 524 5.07 34.55 6.17
N ARG A 525 5.34 35.15 7.34
CA ARG A 525 6.70 35.40 7.83
C ARG A 525 7.12 34.32 8.84
N THR A 526 8.42 34.06 8.93
CA THR A 526 8.99 33.13 9.91
C THR A 526 8.63 33.58 11.33
N ASN A 527 8.16 32.66 12.18
CA ASN A 527 7.72 32.92 13.56
C ASN A 527 6.59 33.97 13.70
N GLN A 528 5.86 34.33 12.63
CA GLN A 528 4.97 35.51 12.64
C GLN A 528 3.99 35.58 13.81
N ILE A 529 3.23 34.51 14.04
CA ILE A 529 2.22 34.46 15.12
C ILE A 529 2.89 34.65 16.48
N ARG A 530 4.03 33.99 16.70
CA ARG A 530 4.79 34.01 17.96
C ARG A 530 5.33 35.41 18.24
N VAL A 531 5.97 36.04 17.25
CA VAL A 531 6.52 37.40 17.35
C VAL A 531 5.42 38.42 17.60
N HIS A 532 4.31 38.35 16.86
CA HIS A 532 3.19 39.27 17.03
C HIS A 532 2.56 39.18 18.42
N LEU A 533 2.31 37.96 18.91
CA LEU A 533 1.76 37.75 20.25
C LEU A 533 2.74 38.20 21.34
N TRP A 534 4.03 37.90 21.18
CA TRP A 534 5.08 38.34 22.10
C TRP A 534 5.23 39.87 22.14
N SER A 535 5.22 40.55 20.99
CA SER A 535 5.31 42.01 20.93
C SER A 535 4.11 42.72 21.54
N LEU A 536 2.96 42.03 21.59
CA LEU A 536 1.75 42.51 22.27
C LEU A 536 1.77 42.23 23.78
N GLY A 537 2.80 41.57 24.31
CA GLY A 537 2.93 41.21 25.72
C GLY A 537 2.26 39.89 26.11
N TRP A 538 1.85 39.07 25.13
CA TRP A 538 1.16 37.80 25.37
C TRP A 538 1.88 36.61 24.69
N PRO A 539 3.11 36.25 25.10
CA PRO A 539 3.84 35.13 24.50
C PRO A 539 3.04 33.83 24.52
N VAL A 540 3.31 32.98 23.53
CA VAL A 540 2.73 31.63 23.47
C VAL A 540 3.26 30.80 24.64
N VAL A 541 2.39 30.03 25.29
CA VAL A 541 2.76 29.10 26.36
C VAL A 541 3.69 28.02 25.80
N GLY A 542 4.79 27.73 26.51
CA GLY A 542 5.79 26.74 26.10
C GLY A 542 6.72 27.21 24.96
N ASP A 543 6.76 28.50 24.64
CA ASP A 543 7.68 29.04 23.65
C ASP A 543 9.13 29.11 24.21
N PRO A 544 10.12 28.43 23.61
CA PRO A 544 11.49 28.45 24.11
C PRO A 544 12.26 29.71 23.70
N ALA A 545 11.78 30.48 22.73
CA ALA A 545 12.50 31.60 22.13
C ALA A 545 11.95 32.96 22.54
N TYR A 546 10.61 33.08 22.64
CA TYR A 546 9.93 34.33 22.95
C TYR A 546 9.34 34.26 24.36
N LEU A 547 10.15 34.64 25.35
CA LEU A 547 9.84 34.49 26.77
C LEU A 547 9.06 35.71 27.32
N PRO A 548 8.42 35.59 28.49
CA PRO A 548 7.79 36.74 29.17
C PRO A 548 8.73 37.93 29.38
N ASP A 549 8.14 39.10 29.61
CA ASP A 549 8.84 40.37 29.87
C ASP A 549 9.76 40.84 28.73
N GLY A 550 9.45 40.46 27.48
CA GLY A 550 10.20 40.91 26.30
C GLY A 550 11.61 40.32 26.21
N ARG A 551 11.85 39.17 26.86
CA ARG A 551 13.15 38.47 26.83
C ARG A 551 13.21 37.43 25.72
N LEU A 552 14.38 37.33 25.08
CA LEU A 552 14.69 36.22 24.20
C LEU A 552 15.27 35.04 25.00
N GLY A 553 14.89 33.84 24.60
CA GLY A 553 15.46 32.60 25.13
C GLY A 553 16.75 32.20 24.44
N ASP A 554 17.38 31.14 24.96
CA ASP A 554 18.64 30.57 24.49
C ASP A 554 18.46 29.34 23.58
N ALA A 555 17.20 28.95 23.31
CA ALA A 555 16.87 27.80 22.50
C ALA A 555 15.73 28.08 21.50
N MET A 556 15.85 27.53 20.29
CA MET A 556 14.82 27.66 19.24
C MET A 556 14.01 26.39 19.00
N THR A 557 14.54 25.21 19.39
CA THR A 557 13.90 23.91 19.17
C THR A 557 13.82 23.16 20.49
N LEU A 558 12.61 22.73 20.85
CA LEU A 558 12.36 21.92 22.04
C LEU A 558 12.96 20.51 21.88
N ALA A 559 13.28 19.86 22.99
CA ALA A 559 13.56 18.43 23.03
C ALA A 559 12.26 17.63 23.07
N VAL A 560 12.33 16.36 22.69
CA VAL A 560 11.20 15.43 22.89
C VAL A 560 10.98 15.27 24.40
N GLY A 561 9.76 15.52 24.86
CA GLY A 561 9.38 15.46 26.28
C GLY A 561 9.31 16.81 27.00
N ASP A 562 9.82 17.89 26.40
CA ASP A 562 9.61 19.25 26.92
C ASP A 562 8.13 19.64 26.85
N ALA A 563 7.74 20.63 27.67
CA ALA A 563 6.42 21.25 27.55
C ALA A 563 6.23 21.80 26.12
N PRO A 564 5.12 21.48 25.44
CA PRO A 564 4.97 21.82 24.03
C PRO A 564 4.76 23.32 23.83
N LEU A 565 5.28 23.84 22.72
CA LEU A 565 4.83 25.12 22.19
C LEU A 565 3.33 24.99 21.88
N CYS A 566 2.50 25.73 22.61
CA CYS A 566 1.05 25.69 22.46
C CYS A 566 0.59 26.50 21.25
N LEU A 567 1.04 26.10 20.06
CA LEU A 567 0.68 26.65 18.76
C LEU A 567 0.39 25.51 17.78
N HIS A 568 -0.80 25.51 17.20
CA HIS A 568 -1.30 24.44 16.35
C HIS A 568 -1.94 24.99 15.07
N ALA A 569 -1.46 24.54 13.91
CA ALA A 569 -2.05 24.81 12.61
C ALA A 569 -3.35 24.00 12.46
N TRP A 570 -4.44 24.51 13.03
CA TRP A 570 -5.68 23.75 13.19
C TRP A 570 -6.39 23.48 11.87
N ARG A 571 -6.48 24.47 10.99
CA ARG A 571 -7.26 24.35 9.74
C ARG A 571 -6.62 25.07 8.56
N MET A 572 -6.64 24.39 7.42
CA MET A 572 -6.18 24.92 6.13
C MET A 572 -7.28 24.81 5.08
N GLU A 573 -7.49 25.88 4.33
CA GLU A 573 -8.46 25.95 3.25
C GLU A 573 -7.81 26.46 1.96
N PHE A 574 -7.92 25.72 0.86
CA PHE A 574 -7.29 26.07 -0.41
C PHE A 574 -8.06 25.47 -1.60
N THR A 575 -7.70 25.87 -2.82
CA THR A 575 -8.30 25.33 -4.04
C THR A 575 -7.54 24.09 -4.50
N HIS A 576 -8.24 22.95 -4.56
CA HIS A 576 -7.65 21.66 -4.92
C HIS A 576 -7.13 21.67 -6.38
N PRO A 577 -5.91 21.17 -6.66
CA PRO A 577 -5.25 21.33 -7.95
C PRO A 577 -5.91 20.55 -9.11
N VAL A 578 -6.59 19.43 -8.83
CA VAL A 578 -7.31 18.64 -9.85
C VAL A 578 -8.77 19.06 -9.95
N SER A 579 -9.56 18.82 -8.91
CA SER A 579 -11.00 19.13 -8.89
C SER A 579 -11.36 20.62 -9.00
N ARG A 580 -10.41 21.54 -8.75
CA ARG A 580 -10.60 23.01 -8.72
C ARG A 580 -11.65 23.50 -7.71
N LYS A 581 -12.11 22.64 -6.81
CA LYS A 581 -13.02 22.99 -5.73
C LYS A 581 -12.24 23.54 -4.54
N ARG A 582 -12.88 24.41 -3.76
CA ARG A 582 -12.38 24.82 -2.44
C ARG A 582 -12.50 23.62 -1.49
N VAL A 583 -11.42 23.27 -0.81
CA VAL A 583 -11.34 22.15 0.13
C VAL A 583 -10.80 22.64 1.47
N THR A 584 -11.22 21.99 2.54
CA THR A 584 -10.83 22.30 3.92
C THR A 584 -10.33 21.05 4.61
N PHE A 585 -9.21 21.17 5.33
CA PHE A 585 -8.68 20.11 6.16
C PHE A 585 -8.42 20.62 7.57
N GLU A 586 -8.80 19.81 8.55
CA GLU A 586 -8.66 20.11 9.98
C GLU A 586 -7.82 19.00 10.64
N ALA A 587 -6.89 19.40 11.51
CA ALA A 587 -6.22 18.48 12.42
C ALA A 587 -7.00 18.43 13.74
N PRO A 588 -6.98 17.30 14.48
CA PRO A 588 -7.55 17.23 15.81
C PRO A 588 -6.96 18.32 16.71
N ALA A 589 -7.82 19.04 17.44
CA ALA A 589 -7.35 20.04 18.39
C ALA A 589 -6.53 19.36 19.50
N PRO A 590 -5.38 19.93 19.89
CA PRO A 590 -4.53 19.36 20.92
C PRO A 590 -5.14 19.55 22.32
N ASP A 591 -4.79 18.68 23.26
CA ASP A 591 -5.36 18.66 24.62
C ASP A 591 -5.20 19.99 25.38
N TRP A 592 -4.11 20.72 25.15
CA TRP A 592 -3.87 22.02 25.79
C TRP A 592 -4.82 23.13 25.33
N ALA A 593 -5.57 22.91 24.24
CA ALA A 593 -6.56 23.84 23.72
C ALA A 593 -7.97 23.64 24.32
N ALA A 594 -8.16 22.62 25.17
CA ALA A 594 -9.43 22.33 25.84
C ALA A 594 -9.57 23.09 27.16
#